data_AF-A0A6A2ZJJ1-F1
#
_entry.id   AF-A0A6A2ZJJ1-F1
#
_cell.length_a   1.000
_cell.length_b   1.000
_cell.length_c   1.000
_cell.angle_alpha   90.00
_cell.angle_beta   90.00
_cell.angle_gamma   90.00
#
_symmetry.space_group_name_H-M   'P 1'
#
loop_
_entity.id
_entity.type
_entity.pdbx_description
1 polymer ?
#
loop_
_entity_poly.entity_id
_entity_poly.type
_entity_poly.pdbx_seq_one_letter_code
_entity_poly.pdbx_strand_id
1 'polypeptide(L)'
;MEFSKIIVVTIALTFAITMAVADQSPLPSTRVSRFLQAANPRAVQHCRKNGEVCTVQGSATSTCCGNKCMDLATDDNNCGACNMKCKYREVCCRGECVDIAYDKRNCGACNHRCQPGEFCVYGMCNYAVSNRSRGHVFGHFEFIVIVAVTGAIAGVADNSDCCETAISRPLSRFQTVI
;
A
#
# COMPACT_ATOMS: atom_id res chain seq x y z
N MET A 1 26.67 1.13 43.47
CA MET A 1 25.62 0.37 44.21
C MET A 1 24.21 0.57 43.63
N GLU A 2 23.95 1.61 42.83
CA GLU A 2 22.60 1.86 42.26
C GLU A 2 22.32 1.08 40.96
N PHE A 3 23.33 0.83 40.12
CA PHE A 3 23.16 0.07 38.87
C PHE A 3 22.74 -1.39 39.09
N SER A 4 23.25 -2.05 40.12
CA SER A 4 22.85 -3.42 40.45
C SER A 4 21.37 -3.51 40.91
N LYS A 5 20.84 -2.46 41.54
CA LYS A 5 19.42 -2.43 41.95
C LYS A 5 18.50 -2.27 40.72
N ILE A 6 18.89 -1.46 39.74
CA ILE A 6 18.12 -1.26 38.49
C ILE A 6 18.05 -2.55 37.67
N ILE A 7 19.15 -3.30 37.59
CA ILE A 7 19.20 -4.59 36.86
C ILE A 7 18.28 -5.62 37.54
N VAL A 8 18.26 -5.68 38.87
CA VAL A 8 17.39 -6.61 39.61
C VAL A 8 15.90 -6.27 39.43
N VAL A 9 15.55 -4.98 39.43
CA VAL A 9 14.14 -4.54 39.23
C VAL A 9 13.65 -4.82 37.81
N THR A 10 14.49 -4.61 36.80
CA THR A 10 14.11 -4.86 35.40
C THR A 10 14.00 -6.35 35.06
N ILE A 11 14.88 -7.19 35.63
CA ILE A 11 14.78 -8.66 35.50
C ILE A 11 13.51 -9.16 36.21
N ALA A 12 13.20 -8.66 37.42
CA ALA A 12 11.99 -9.05 38.14
C ALA A 12 10.71 -8.65 37.39
N LEU A 13 10.69 -7.45 36.80
CA LEU A 13 9.52 -6.96 36.06
C LEU A 13 9.31 -7.74 34.75
N THR A 14 10.39 -8.05 34.03
CA THR A 14 10.30 -8.85 32.79
C THR A 14 9.88 -10.30 33.06
N PHE A 15 10.34 -10.91 34.15
CA PHE A 15 9.88 -12.24 34.59
C PHE A 15 8.41 -12.25 35.00
N ALA A 16 7.94 -11.19 35.66
CA ALA A 16 6.52 -11.06 36.03
C ALA A 16 5.62 -10.92 34.79
N ILE A 17 6.08 -10.18 33.78
CA ILE A 17 5.32 -9.97 32.52
C ILE A 17 5.26 -11.26 31.69
N THR A 18 6.34 -12.05 31.62
CA THR A 18 6.33 -13.32 30.85
C THR A 18 5.45 -14.41 31.48
N MET A 19 5.33 -14.44 32.81
CA MET A 19 4.43 -15.39 33.50
C MET A 19 2.94 -15.03 33.37
N ALA A 20 2.61 -13.77 33.10
CA ALA A 20 1.23 -13.34 32.87
C ALA A 20 0.68 -13.74 31.49
N VAL A 21 1.54 -14.18 30.55
CA VAL A 21 1.14 -14.54 29.18
C VAL A 21 0.91 -16.04 28.97
N ALA A 22 1.01 -16.86 30.03
CA ALA A 22 0.94 -18.33 29.93
C ALA A 22 -0.47 -18.92 30.08
N ASP A 23 -1.55 -18.13 29.96
CA ASP A 23 -2.92 -18.65 30.03
C ASP A 23 -3.72 -18.37 28.74
N GLN A 24 -3.27 -18.99 27.64
CA GLN A 24 -4.11 -19.26 26.48
C GLN A 24 -4.29 -20.78 26.36
N SER A 25 -4.93 -21.36 27.36
CA SER A 25 -5.58 -22.65 27.18
C SER A 25 -6.76 -22.46 26.22
N PRO A 26 -6.82 -23.15 25.06
CA PRO A 26 -7.97 -23.06 24.17
C PRO A 26 -9.21 -23.59 24.90
N LEU A 27 -10.30 -22.81 24.81
CA LEU A 27 -11.60 -23.05 25.44
C LEU A 27 -12.08 -24.50 25.31
N PRO A 28 -12.77 -25.05 26.33
CA PRO A 28 -13.32 -26.40 26.28
C PRO A 28 -14.35 -26.55 25.16
N SER A 29 -14.08 -27.46 24.22
CA SER A 29 -15.00 -27.86 23.16
C SER A 29 -16.14 -28.68 23.77
N THR A 30 -17.25 -28.03 24.11
CA THR A 30 -18.50 -28.72 24.42
C THR A 30 -19.04 -29.35 23.13
N ARG A 31 -18.84 -30.66 22.97
CA ARG A 31 -19.52 -31.44 21.93
C ARG A 31 -21.02 -31.53 22.24
N VAL A 32 -21.78 -30.58 21.72
CA VAL A 32 -23.24 -30.64 21.71
C VAL A 32 -23.70 -31.66 20.67
N SER A 33 -24.64 -32.52 21.05
CA SER A 33 -25.24 -33.56 20.21
C SER A 33 -25.82 -32.97 18.90
N ARG A 34 -25.54 -33.65 17.78
CA ARG A 34 -25.88 -33.24 16.40
C ARG A 34 -27.36 -32.96 16.11
N PHE A 35 -28.26 -33.31 17.02
CA PHE A 35 -29.70 -33.18 16.84
C PHE A 35 -30.28 -31.84 17.32
N LEU A 36 -29.48 -31.01 18.01
CA LEU A 36 -29.86 -29.64 18.41
C LEU A 36 -28.92 -28.58 17.81
N GLN A 37 -28.08 -28.95 16.84
CA GLN A 37 -27.24 -27.98 16.15
C GLN A 37 -28.14 -27.06 15.31
N ALA A 38 -28.30 -25.81 15.74
CA ALA A 38 -28.45 -24.70 14.80
C ALA A 38 -27.46 -24.94 13.67
N ALA A 39 -27.94 -24.94 12.43
CA ALA A 39 -27.17 -25.30 11.24
C ALA A 39 -25.74 -24.74 11.36
N ASN A 40 -24.74 -25.64 11.39
CA ASN A 40 -23.35 -25.26 11.55
C ASN A 40 -23.02 -24.20 10.48
N PRO A 41 -22.71 -22.94 10.84
CA PRO A 41 -22.40 -21.91 9.86
C PRO A 41 -21.10 -22.21 9.10
N ARG A 42 -20.36 -23.24 9.53
CA ARG A 42 -19.17 -23.80 8.87
C ARG A 42 -19.40 -25.19 8.27
N ALA A 43 -20.62 -25.71 8.24
CA ALA A 43 -20.93 -26.81 7.32
C ALA A 43 -20.79 -26.22 5.92
N VAL A 44 -19.65 -26.51 5.28
CA VAL A 44 -19.24 -26.12 3.92
C VAL A 44 -20.40 -25.45 3.19
N GLN A 45 -20.36 -24.12 3.09
CA GLN A 45 -21.45 -23.32 2.52
C GLN A 45 -21.66 -23.77 1.07
N HIS A 46 -22.56 -24.74 0.87
CA HIS A 46 -22.91 -25.25 -0.45
C HIS A 46 -23.79 -24.20 -1.11
N CYS A 47 -23.15 -23.19 -1.69
CA CYS A 47 -23.80 -22.11 -2.41
C CYS A 47 -24.63 -22.58 -3.61
N ARG A 48 -24.54 -23.86 -3.99
CA ARG A 48 -25.36 -24.48 -5.04
C ARG A 48 -26.84 -24.57 -4.69
N LYS A 49 -27.21 -24.61 -3.40
CA LYS A 49 -28.62 -24.58 -2.99
C LYS A 49 -29.12 -23.15 -2.78
N ASN A 50 -28.31 -22.32 -2.11
CA ASN A 50 -28.64 -20.93 -1.81
C ASN A 50 -27.48 -20.04 -2.28
N GLY A 51 -27.58 -19.45 -3.48
CA GLY A 51 -26.52 -18.62 -4.05
C GLY A 51 -26.27 -17.32 -3.28
N GLU A 52 -27.29 -16.83 -2.58
CA GLU A 52 -27.24 -15.61 -1.76
C GLU A 52 -26.27 -15.71 -0.58
N VAL A 53 -25.90 -16.94 -0.19
CA VAL A 53 -24.93 -17.17 0.88
C VAL A 53 -23.54 -16.60 0.58
N CYS A 54 -23.18 -16.48 -0.70
CA CYS A 54 -21.91 -15.90 -1.12
C CYS A 54 -21.88 -14.39 -0.93
N THR A 55 -23.02 -13.71 -1.02
CA THR A 55 -23.12 -12.26 -0.83
C THR A 55 -23.14 -11.90 0.67
N VAL A 56 -23.70 -12.76 1.52
CA VAL A 56 -23.78 -12.52 2.98
C VAL A 56 -22.46 -12.82 3.70
N GLN A 57 -21.71 -13.81 3.24
CA GLN A 57 -20.44 -14.25 3.87
C GLN A 57 -19.19 -13.76 3.13
N GLY A 58 -19.34 -13.25 1.90
CA GLY A 58 -18.25 -12.83 1.02
C GLY A 58 -18.37 -11.37 0.59
N SER A 59 -17.73 -11.05 -0.53
CA SER A 59 -17.84 -9.75 -1.19
C SER A 59 -19.15 -9.66 -2.00
N ALA A 60 -19.60 -8.45 -2.34
CA ALA A 60 -20.70 -8.23 -3.27
C ALA A 60 -20.48 -8.90 -4.64
N THR A 61 -19.22 -9.13 -5.00
CA THR A 61 -18.77 -9.80 -6.23
C THR A 61 -18.52 -11.29 -6.07
N SER A 62 -18.87 -11.88 -4.92
CA SER A 62 -18.67 -13.30 -4.67
C SER A 62 -19.72 -14.16 -5.39
N THR A 63 -19.24 -15.13 -6.17
CA THR A 63 -20.05 -16.06 -6.97
C THR A 63 -19.81 -17.50 -6.54
N CYS A 64 -20.83 -18.34 -6.70
CA CYS A 64 -20.73 -19.77 -6.43
C CYS A 64 -19.99 -20.50 -7.56
N CYS A 65 -18.77 -20.97 -7.28
CA CYS A 65 -17.96 -21.79 -8.15
C CYS A 65 -17.76 -23.18 -7.51
N GLY A 66 -18.29 -24.24 -8.12
CA GLY A 66 -18.03 -25.62 -7.67
C GLY A 66 -18.41 -25.92 -6.21
N ASN A 67 -19.58 -25.44 -5.76
CA ASN A 67 -20.09 -25.53 -4.38
C ASN A 67 -19.32 -24.69 -3.34
N LYS A 68 -18.50 -23.74 -3.77
CA LYS A 68 -17.82 -22.77 -2.89
C LYS A 68 -18.01 -21.35 -3.39
N CYS A 69 -18.04 -20.39 -2.46
CA CYS A 69 -18.08 -18.98 -2.81
C CYS A 69 -16.66 -18.48 -3.07
N MET A 70 -16.43 -17.90 -4.24
CA MET A 70 -15.16 -17.28 -4.65
C MET A 70 -15.41 -15.83 -5.03
N ASP A 71 -14.45 -14.93 -4.81
CA ASP A 71 -14.58 -13.53 -5.21
C ASP A 71 -14.01 -13.30 -6.60
N LEU A 72 -14.88 -13.05 -7.57
CA LEU A 72 -14.46 -12.87 -8.95
C LEU A 72 -13.70 -11.55 -9.18
N ALA A 73 -13.73 -10.62 -8.22
CA ALA A 73 -13.11 -9.31 -8.38
C ALA A 73 -11.62 -9.27 -7.97
N THR A 74 -11.18 -10.24 -7.16
CA THR A 74 -9.87 -10.23 -6.50
C THR A 74 -9.14 -11.57 -6.57
N ASP A 75 -9.82 -12.68 -6.86
CA ASP A 75 -9.18 -13.99 -6.98
C ASP A 75 -8.54 -14.18 -8.36
N ASP A 76 -7.21 -14.25 -8.39
CA ASP A 76 -6.42 -14.45 -9.61
C ASP A 76 -6.72 -15.78 -10.34
N ASN A 77 -7.30 -16.77 -9.67
CA ASN A 77 -7.66 -18.06 -10.28
C ASN A 77 -9.12 -18.10 -10.76
N ASN A 78 -9.94 -17.12 -10.37
CA ASN A 78 -11.37 -17.05 -10.69
C ASN A 78 -11.75 -15.63 -11.11
N CYS A 79 -10.91 -14.94 -11.89
CA CYS A 79 -11.10 -13.53 -12.20
C CYS A 79 -12.19 -13.34 -13.25
N GLY A 80 -13.24 -12.60 -12.91
CA GLY A 80 -14.38 -12.34 -13.81
C GLY A 80 -15.32 -13.54 -14.05
N ALA A 81 -14.82 -14.77 -13.93
CA ALA A 81 -15.63 -16.00 -13.94
C ALA A 81 -14.91 -17.15 -13.23
N CYS A 82 -15.69 -18.19 -12.88
CA CYS A 82 -15.18 -19.40 -12.28
C CYS A 82 -14.13 -20.10 -13.16
N ASN A 83 -13.01 -20.51 -12.56
CA ASN A 83 -11.86 -21.15 -13.23
C ASN A 83 -11.21 -20.29 -14.33
N MET A 84 -11.43 -18.97 -14.34
CA MET A 84 -10.73 -18.06 -15.22
C MET A 84 -9.47 -17.55 -14.51
N LYS A 85 -8.33 -18.15 -14.84
CA LYS A 85 -7.04 -17.78 -14.24
C LYS A 85 -6.34 -16.71 -15.07
N CYS A 86 -5.85 -15.67 -14.41
CA CYS A 86 -5.03 -14.64 -15.06
C CYS A 86 -3.69 -15.18 -15.55
N LYS A 87 -3.14 -14.60 -16.61
CA LYS A 87 -1.85 -15.04 -17.17
C LYS A 87 -0.69 -14.63 -16.26
N TYR A 88 0.50 -15.10 -16.59
CA TYR A 88 1.71 -14.76 -15.85
C TYR A 88 1.97 -13.24 -15.88
N ARG A 89 2.09 -12.64 -14.68
CA ARG A 89 2.23 -11.19 -14.39
C ARG A 89 0.95 -10.37 -14.45
N GLU A 90 -0.19 -10.99 -14.74
CA GLU A 90 -1.49 -10.35 -14.58
C GLU A 90 -2.03 -10.61 -13.17
N VAL A 91 -2.83 -9.67 -12.67
CA VAL A 91 -3.60 -9.83 -11.42
C VAL A 91 -5.06 -9.51 -11.69
N CYS A 92 -5.93 -10.06 -10.86
CA CYS A 92 -7.36 -9.78 -10.95
C CYS A 92 -7.69 -8.42 -10.35
N CYS A 93 -8.08 -7.47 -11.20
CA CYS A 93 -8.55 -6.16 -10.80
C CYS A 93 -10.00 -5.97 -11.23
N ARG A 94 -10.92 -5.96 -10.26
CA ARG A 94 -12.36 -5.72 -10.49
C ARG A 94 -13.00 -6.68 -11.50
N GLY A 95 -12.50 -7.91 -11.56
CA GLY A 95 -13.03 -8.96 -12.44
C GLY A 95 -12.40 -8.98 -13.82
N GLU A 96 -11.34 -8.21 -14.04
CA GLU A 96 -10.53 -8.26 -15.25
C GLU A 96 -9.07 -8.57 -14.90
N CYS A 97 -8.46 -9.46 -15.67
CA CYS A 97 -7.03 -9.70 -15.58
C CYS A 97 -6.29 -8.54 -16.24
N VAL A 98 -5.48 -7.84 -15.46
CA VAL A 98 -4.69 -6.69 -15.93
C VAL A 98 -3.21 -6.91 -15.67
N ASP A 99 -2.38 -6.52 -16.63
CA ASP A 99 -0.92 -6.60 -16.52
C ASP A 99 -0.40 -5.42 -15.72
N ILE A 100 -0.14 -5.65 -14.43
CA ILE A 100 0.36 -4.59 -13.54
C ILE A 100 1.81 -4.21 -13.82
N ALA A 101 2.54 -4.93 -14.68
CA ALA A 101 3.92 -4.61 -15.00
C ALA A 101 4.04 -3.49 -16.04
N TYR A 102 3.05 -3.34 -16.92
CA TYR A 102 3.10 -2.41 -18.05
C TYR A 102 1.85 -1.55 -18.21
N ASP A 103 0.73 -1.89 -17.58
CA ASP A 103 -0.47 -1.07 -17.63
C ASP A 103 -0.28 0.23 -16.84
N LYS A 104 -0.35 1.36 -17.56
CA LYS A 104 -0.22 2.71 -16.96
C LYS A 104 -1.31 3.04 -15.94
N ARG A 105 -2.47 2.37 -15.98
CA ARG A 105 -3.60 2.60 -15.07
C ARG A 105 -3.57 1.69 -13.83
N ASN A 106 -2.81 0.60 -13.90
CA ASN A 106 -2.73 -0.44 -12.88
C ASN A 106 -1.27 -0.80 -12.55
N CYS A 107 -0.38 0.19 -12.54
CA CYS A 107 1.05 -0.07 -12.45
C CYS A 107 1.46 -0.50 -11.04
N GLY A 108 1.93 -1.74 -10.89
CA GLY A 108 2.34 -2.35 -9.62
C GLY A 108 1.17 -2.78 -8.72
N ALA A 109 -0.02 -2.21 -8.89
CA ALA A 109 -1.24 -2.57 -8.18
C ALA A 109 -2.51 -2.14 -8.93
N CYS A 110 -3.64 -2.76 -8.61
CA CYS A 110 -4.95 -2.36 -9.14
C CYS A 110 -5.25 -0.88 -8.87
N ASN A 111 -5.74 -0.15 -9.87
CA ASN A 111 -6.05 1.28 -9.83
C ASN A 111 -4.85 2.20 -9.49
N HIS A 112 -3.62 1.72 -9.61
CA HIS A 112 -2.43 2.53 -9.39
C HIS A 112 -1.96 3.18 -10.70
N ARG A 113 -2.51 4.35 -11.01
CA ARG A 113 -2.22 5.06 -12.26
C ARG A 113 -0.96 5.90 -12.15
N CYS A 114 -0.03 5.73 -13.09
CA CYS A 114 1.13 6.60 -13.22
C CYS A 114 0.73 8.01 -13.69
N GLN A 115 1.52 9.00 -13.31
CA GLN A 115 1.22 10.38 -13.63
C GLN A 115 1.42 10.65 -15.14
N PRO A 116 0.80 11.71 -15.70
CA PRO A 116 0.93 12.01 -17.12
C PRO A 116 2.40 12.17 -17.53
N GLY A 117 2.80 11.47 -18.58
CA GLY A 117 4.18 11.46 -19.08
C GLY A 117 5.08 10.37 -18.48
N GLU A 118 4.60 9.60 -17.50
CA GLU A 118 5.34 8.45 -16.97
C GLU A 118 5.04 7.16 -17.73
N PHE A 119 6.01 6.25 -17.67
CA PHE A 119 5.87 4.88 -18.15
C PHE A 119 5.77 3.94 -16.96
N CYS A 120 4.92 2.93 -17.11
CA CYS A 120 4.89 1.78 -16.22
C CYS A 120 5.80 0.71 -16.82
N VAL A 121 6.85 0.35 -16.10
CA VAL A 121 7.77 -0.73 -16.51
C VAL A 121 8.11 -1.54 -15.28
N TYR A 122 7.97 -2.86 -15.36
CA TYR A 122 8.15 -3.79 -14.24
C TYR A 122 7.33 -3.42 -12.99
N GLY A 123 6.16 -2.79 -13.17
CA GLY A 123 5.28 -2.39 -12.07
C GLY A 123 5.73 -1.13 -11.33
N MET A 124 6.67 -0.38 -11.90
CA MET A 124 7.12 0.89 -11.35
C MET A 124 6.74 2.04 -12.28
N CYS A 125 6.09 3.05 -11.71
CA CYS A 125 5.95 4.34 -12.36
C CYS A 125 7.29 5.06 -12.34
N ASN A 126 7.62 5.77 -13.41
CA ASN A 126 8.84 6.56 -13.54
C ASN A 126 10.15 5.77 -13.78
N TYR A 127 10.09 4.73 -14.61
CA TYR A 127 11.29 3.99 -15.03
C TYR A 127 12.24 4.79 -15.96
N ALA A 128 11.76 5.88 -16.57
CA ALA A 128 12.51 6.63 -17.59
C ALA A 128 12.61 8.15 -17.34
N VAL A 129 12.10 8.67 -16.23
CA VAL A 129 12.09 10.11 -15.93
C VAL A 129 12.68 10.39 -14.55
N SER A 130 13.94 10.02 -14.36
CA SER A 130 14.78 10.60 -13.29
C SER A 130 14.99 12.12 -13.44
N ASN A 131 14.29 12.79 -14.38
CA ASN A 131 14.45 14.22 -14.64
C ASN A 131 13.13 14.96 -14.89
N ARG A 132 12.18 14.77 -13.98
CA ARG A 132 11.24 15.82 -13.65
C ARG A 132 10.98 15.72 -12.17
N SER A 133 11.84 16.35 -11.40
CA SER A 133 11.51 16.89 -10.09
C SER A 133 10.10 17.44 -10.20
N ARG A 134 9.14 16.69 -9.68
CA ARG A 134 7.84 17.24 -9.40
C ARG A 134 8.11 18.29 -8.36
N GLY A 135 8.20 19.54 -8.82
CA GLY A 135 7.65 20.63 -8.04
C GLY A 135 6.24 20.19 -7.68
N HIS A 136 6.11 19.64 -6.48
CA HIS A 136 4.88 19.70 -5.73
C HIS A 136 4.56 21.19 -5.65
N VAL A 137 3.80 21.72 -6.61
CA VAL A 137 2.99 22.88 -6.34
C VAL A 137 1.93 22.34 -5.38
N PHE A 138 2.25 22.41 -4.08
CA PHE A 138 1.23 22.37 -3.05
C PHE A 138 0.16 23.36 -3.52
N GLY A 139 -1.06 22.86 -3.70
CA GLY A 139 -2.21 23.70 -4.00
C GLY A 139 -2.40 24.67 -2.84
N HIS A 140 -1.74 25.83 -2.91
CA HIS A 140 -2.07 26.99 -2.11
C HIS A 140 -3.27 27.66 -2.75
N PHE A 141 -4.45 27.18 -2.37
CA PHE A 141 -5.61 28.05 -2.24
C PHE A 141 -5.28 29.04 -1.12
N GLU A 142 -4.77 30.20 -1.50
CA GLU A 142 -5.17 31.53 -0.99
C GLU A 142 -4.12 32.55 -1.41
N PHE A 143 -4.64 33.55 -2.10
CA PHE A 143 -3.97 34.65 -2.75
C PHE A 143 -3.67 35.73 -1.69
N ILE A 144 -2.55 35.66 -0.94
CA ILE A 144 -2.12 36.83 -0.16
C ILE A 144 -0.61 37.05 -0.30
N VAL A 145 -0.31 38.18 -0.93
CA VAL A 145 0.96 38.87 -1.03
C VAL A 145 1.58 39.05 0.36
N ILE A 146 2.73 38.40 0.62
CA ILE A 146 3.74 38.91 1.56
C ILE A 146 5.11 38.76 0.88
N VAL A 147 5.40 39.71 -0.02
CA VAL A 147 6.79 40.09 -0.30
C VAL A 147 7.20 41.04 0.82
N ALA A 148 8.40 40.83 1.39
CA ALA A 148 8.97 41.44 2.60
C ALA A 148 8.37 40.83 3.88
N VAL A 149 9.11 40.06 4.69
CA VAL A 149 10.27 40.47 5.49
C VAL A 149 11.14 39.23 5.78
N THR A 150 12.43 39.46 6.02
CA THR A 150 13.51 38.51 6.40
C THR A 150 14.18 37.74 5.26
N GLY A 151 15.19 38.41 4.68
CA GLY A 151 16.39 37.71 4.28
C GLY A 151 17.11 37.10 5.48
N ALA A 152 18.04 36.19 5.17
CA ALA A 152 18.92 35.42 6.06
C ALA A 152 18.40 34.05 6.51
N ILE A 153 18.63 33.03 5.67
CA ILE A 153 19.42 31.87 6.10
C ILE A 153 20.09 31.26 4.87
N ALA A 154 21.42 31.16 4.96
CA ALA A 154 22.30 30.60 3.96
C ALA A 154 21.98 29.13 3.71
N GLY A 155 22.09 28.73 2.44
CA GLY A 155 22.02 27.33 2.04
C GLY A 155 23.11 26.50 2.70
N VAL A 156 22.70 25.36 3.23
CA VAL A 156 23.56 24.18 3.28
C VAL A 156 23.40 23.48 1.94
N ALA A 157 24.45 23.56 1.14
CA ALA A 157 24.63 22.77 -0.05
C ALA A 157 24.93 21.33 0.41
N ASP A 158 23.96 20.42 0.26
CA ASP A 158 24.29 19.00 0.24
C ASP A 158 24.84 18.66 -1.13
N ASN A 159 26.13 18.32 -1.07
CA ASN A 159 27.03 17.91 -2.11
C ASN A 159 26.47 16.69 -2.86
N SER A 160 25.89 16.90 -4.04
CA SER A 160 25.63 15.86 -5.03
C SER A 160 25.68 16.49 -6.42
N ASP A 161 26.90 16.63 -6.91
CA ASP A 161 27.20 16.91 -8.30
C ASP A 161 26.44 15.95 -9.22
N CYS A 162 25.73 16.48 -10.22
CA CYS A 162 25.80 15.97 -11.59
C CYS A 162 25.21 16.99 -12.57
N CYS A 163 26.04 17.33 -13.56
CA CYS A 163 25.75 18.03 -14.82
C CYS A 163 25.91 19.57 -14.83
N GLU A 164 27.19 19.94 -14.86
CA GLU A 164 27.84 20.94 -15.72
C GLU A 164 27.41 22.42 -15.70
N THR A 165 28.33 23.20 -15.13
CA THR A 165 28.99 24.35 -15.77
C THR A 165 28.70 24.55 -17.27
N ALA A 166 27.98 25.62 -17.61
CA ALA A 166 28.29 26.42 -18.80
C ALA A 166 27.80 27.87 -18.63
N ILE A 167 28.78 28.75 -18.36
CA ILE A 167 28.85 30.15 -18.80
C ILE A 167 27.76 31.10 -18.27
N SER A 168 27.97 31.57 -17.04
CA SER A 168 27.80 33.00 -16.75
C SER A 168 28.57 33.35 -15.48
N ARG A 169 29.90 33.47 -15.59
CA ARG A 169 30.66 34.22 -14.58
C ARG A 169 30.71 35.71 -14.97
N PRO A 170 30.59 36.60 -13.98
CA PRO A 170 30.38 38.03 -14.15
C PRO A 170 31.69 38.76 -14.38
N LEU A 171 31.66 39.88 -15.10
CA LEU A 171 32.67 40.92 -14.95
C LEU A 171 31.98 42.24 -14.68
N SER A 172 32.26 42.74 -13.48
CA SER A 172 32.13 44.12 -13.10
C SER A 172 32.97 45.02 -14.03
N ARG A 173 32.62 46.32 -13.99
CA ARG A 173 33.49 47.50 -14.14
C ARG A 173 33.23 48.35 -15.39
N PHE A 174 32.71 49.55 -15.12
CA PHE A 174 32.98 50.86 -15.75
C PHE A 174 33.10 50.94 -17.28
N GLN A 175 32.21 51.70 -17.92
CA GLN A 175 32.56 52.97 -18.57
C GLN A 175 31.28 53.75 -18.97
N THR A 176 31.29 55.04 -18.67
CA THR A 176 30.42 56.10 -19.20
C THR A 176 30.68 56.34 -20.70
N VAL A 177 29.77 57.10 -21.36
CA VAL A 177 29.89 57.76 -22.70
C VAL A 177 29.55 56.80 -23.86
N ILE A 178 28.60 57.07 -24.77
CA ILE A 178 28.30 58.30 -25.56
C ILE A 178 26.79 58.55 -25.60
#